data_AF-A0A0L0ME77-F1
#
_entry.id   AF-A0A0L0ME77-F1
#
_cell.length_a   1.000
_cell.length_b   1.000
_cell.length_c   1.000
_cell.angle_alpha   90.00
_cell.angle_beta   90.00
_cell.angle_gamma   90.00
#
_symmetry.space_group_name_H-M   'P 1'
#
loop_
_entity.id
_entity.type
_entity.pdbx_description
1 polymer ?
#
loop_
_entity_poly.entity_id
_entity_poly.type
_entity_poly.pdbx_seq_one_letter_code
_entity_poly.pdbx_strand_id
1 'polypeptide(L)'
;MIAMTAPRNDDKNLWVNWDEYHRLIELLALKVHESGWKFDKILCLARGGLRVGDQLSRIYDLPLAILATSSYREAAGTQQGDLDIAQYITMTRGELSGNVLLVDDLVDSGVTRARVQ
;
A
#
# COMPACT_ATOMS: atom_id res chain seq x y z
N MET A 1 -35.29 -7.47 3.19
CA MET A 1 -34.13 -6.58 2.97
C MET A 1 -33.53 -6.30 4.33
N ILE A 2 -32.29 -6.74 4.59
CA ILE A 2 -31.60 -6.41 5.84
C ILE A 2 -31.07 -4.99 5.67
N ALA A 3 -31.59 -4.04 6.42
CA ALA A 3 -31.00 -2.71 6.52
C ALA A 3 -29.65 -2.87 7.23
N MET A 4 -28.56 -2.92 6.47
CA MET A 4 -27.22 -2.86 7.05
C MET A 4 -26.92 -1.40 7.38
N THR A 5 -27.00 -1.07 8.67
CA THR A 5 -26.46 0.19 9.18
C THR A 5 -24.94 0.14 8.97
N ALA A 6 -24.40 1.08 8.19
CA ALA A 6 -22.96 1.19 8.02
C ALA A 6 -22.30 1.40 9.40
N PRO A 7 -21.20 0.68 9.69
CA PRO A 7 -20.49 0.86 10.94
C PRO A 7 -19.97 2.30 11.05
N ARG A 8 -19.96 2.84 12.26
CA ARG A 8 -19.49 4.20 12.54
C ARG A 8 -18.09 4.16 13.12
N ASN A 9 -17.30 5.16 12.78
CA ASN A 9 -15.99 5.37 13.38
C ASN A 9 -16.12 5.53 14.91
N ASP A 10 -15.18 4.94 15.63
CA ASP A 10 -15.04 5.07 17.07
C ASP A 10 -13.55 5.20 17.44
N ASP A 11 -13.23 5.28 18.73
CA ASP A 11 -11.86 5.50 19.21
C ASP A 11 -10.88 4.38 18.81
N LYS A 12 -11.38 3.20 18.42
CA LYS A 12 -10.56 2.02 18.08
C LYS A 12 -10.64 1.63 16.61
N ASN A 13 -11.71 2.00 15.92
CA ASN A 13 -12.03 1.51 14.59
C ASN A 13 -12.32 2.67 13.64
N LEU A 14 -11.58 2.71 12.54
CA LEU A 14 -11.84 3.55 11.39
C LEU A 14 -12.50 2.72 10.29
N TRP A 15 -13.74 3.03 9.95
CA TRP A 15 -14.51 2.39 8.90
C TRP A 15 -14.51 3.28 7.67
N VAL A 16 -13.78 2.85 6.64
CA VAL A 16 -13.66 3.57 5.37
C VAL A 16 -14.52 2.86 4.34
N ASN A 17 -15.47 3.58 3.73
CA ASN A 17 -16.25 3.02 2.63
C ASN A 17 -15.46 3.06 1.31
N TRP A 18 -15.95 2.38 0.28
CA TRP A 18 -15.25 2.28 -1.00
C TRP A 18 -15.02 3.62 -1.68
N ASP A 19 -16.00 4.53 -1.69
CA ASP A 19 -15.86 5.84 -2.34
C ASP A 19 -14.83 6.70 -1.62
N GLU A 20 -14.85 6.68 -0.28
CA GLU A 20 -13.86 7.36 0.55
C GLU A 20 -12.45 6.79 0.34
N TYR A 21 -12.31 5.47 0.28
CA TYR A 21 -11.02 4.82 0.06
C TYR A 21 -10.41 5.21 -1.30
N HIS A 22 -11.20 5.18 -2.37
CA HIS A 22 -10.72 5.64 -3.69
C HIS A 22 -10.38 7.13 -3.68
N ARG A 23 -11.19 7.95 -3.02
CA ARG A 23 -10.93 9.38 -2.89
C ARG A 23 -9.62 9.65 -2.14
N LEU A 24 -9.32 8.90 -1.08
CA LEU A 24 -8.06 8.99 -0.36
C LEU A 24 -6.86 8.64 -1.25
N ILE A 25 -6.99 7.63 -2.11
CA ILE A 25 -5.94 7.26 -3.08
C ILE A 25 -5.71 8.38 -4.11
N GLU A 26 -6.76 9.00 -4.62
CA GLU A 26 -6.65 10.16 -5.53
C GLU A 26 -5.96 11.35 -4.85
N LEU A 27 -6.33 11.66 -3.61
CA LEU A 27 -5.70 12.72 -2.83
C LEU A 27 -4.23 12.42 -2.55
N LEU A 28 -3.87 11.16 -2.32
CA LEU A 28 -2.48 10.74 -2.19
C LEU A 28 -1.71 10.96 -3.51
N ALA A 29 -2.29 10.61 -4.65
CA ALA A 29 -1.71 10.88 -5.96
C ALA A 29 -1.47 12.39 -6.19
N LEU A 30 -2.43 13.23 -5.81
CA LEU A 30 -2.26 14.68 -5.90
C LEU A 30 -1.08 15.16 -5.05
N LYS A 31 -0.98 14.71 -3.79
CA LYS A 31 0.14 15.08 -2.90
C LYS A 31 1.50 14.64 -3.45
N VAL A 32 1.59 13.41 -3.98
CA VAL A 32 2.82 12.91 -4.60
C VAL A 32 3.17 13.74 -5.84
N HIS A 33 2.19 14.10 -6.67
CA HIS A 33 2.41 14.96 -7.83
C HIS A 33 2.90 16.37 -7.43
N GLU A 34 2.23 16.99 -6.47
CA GLU A 34 2.55 18.34 -5.96
C GLU A 34 3.93 18.41 -5.29
N SER A 35 4.43 17.29 -4.75
CA SER A 35 5.79 17.22 -4.19
C SER A 35 6.89 17.47 -5.24
N GLY A 36 6.57 17.32 -6.53
CA GLY A 36 7.52 17.42 -7.63
C GLY A 36 8.52 16.27 -7.74
N TRP A 37 8.50 15.31 -6.81
CA TRP A 37 9.39 14.16 -6.83
C TRP A 37 9.11 13.27 -8.05
N LYS A 38 10.16 12.89 -8.76
CA LYS A 38 10.08 12.11 -10.01
C LYS A 38 10.48 10.67 -9.76
N PHE A 39 9.66 9.76 -10.26
CA PHE A 39 9.84 8.33 -10.16
C PHE A 39 9.54 7.66 -11.50
N ASP A 40 10.19 6.52 -11.70
CA ASP A 40 10.14 5.74 -12.93
C ASP A 40 9.20 4.54 -12.79
N LYS A 41 9.01 4.06 -11.56
CA LYS A 41 8.27 2.83 -11.25
C LYS A 41 7.55 2.93 -9.92
N ILE A 42 6.49 2.15 -9.79
CA ILE A 42 5.73 2.03 -8.55
C ILE A 42 5.92 0.62 -8.03
N LEU A 43 6.37 0.48 -6.79
CA LEU A 43 6.44 -0.80 -6.09
C LEU A 43 5.38 -0.81 -4.99
N CYS A 44 4.39 -1.68 -5.09
CA CYS A 44 3.41 -1.86 -4.03
C CYS A 44 3.69 -3.11 -3.20
N LEU A 45 3.41 -3.02 -1.91
CA LEU A 45 3.50 -4.14 -0.99
C LEU A 45 2.19 -4.94 -1.01
N ALA A 46 2.28 -6.19 -1.43
CA ALA A 46 1.15 -7.10 -1.36
C ALA A 46 0.97 -7.57 0.10
N ARG A 47 -0.26 -7.67 0.60
CA ARG A 47 -1.54 -7.55 -0.14
C ARG A 47 -2.20 -6.17 -0.06
N GLY A 48 -2.00 -5.43 1.03
CA GLY A 48 -2.73 -4.19 1.32
C GLY A 48 -2.51 -3.10 0.25
N GLY A 49 -1.25 -2.84 -0.09
CA GLY A 49 -0.86 -1.86 -1.10
C GLY A 49 -1.30 -2.14 -2.54
N LEU A 50 -1.88 -3.31 -2.87
CA LEU A 50 -2.25 -3.66 -4.25
C LEU A 50 -3.23 -2.67 -4.88
N ARG A 51 -4.27 -2.25 -4.14
CA ARG A 51 -5.28 -1.33 -4.69
C ARG A 51 -4.70 0.06 -4.92
N VAL A 52 -3.88 0.54 -3.98
CA VAL A 52 -3.21 1.83 -4.09
C VAL A 52 -2.21 1.82 -5.25
N GLY A 53 -1.38 0.78 -5.35
CA GLY A 53 -0.42 0.58 -6.44
C GLY A 53 -1.06 0.52 -7.82
N ASP A 54 -2.13 -0.27 -7.99
CA ASP A 54 -2.89 -0.34 -9.25
C ASP A 54 -3.44 1.03 -9.66
N GLN A 55 -4.10 1.76 -8.75
CA GLN A 55 -4.63 3.09 -9.08
C GLN A 55 -3.53 4.10 -9.42
N LEU A 56 -2.45 4.17 -8.63
CA LEU A 56 -1.36 5.11 -8.89
C LEU A 56 -0.65 4.78 -10.21
N SER A 57 -0.42 3.51 -10.52
CA SER A 57 0.23 3.12 -11.79
C SER A 57 -0.57 3.56 -13.02
N ARG A 58 -1.91 3.55 -12.93
CA ARG A 58 -2.80 4.05 -13.99
C ARG A 58 -2.82 5.57 -14.07
N ILE A 59 -2.84 6.26 -12.94
CA ILE A 59 -2.87 7.74 -12.89
C ILE A 59 -1.57 8.32 -13.47
N TYR A 60 -0.42 7.74 -13.14
CA TYR A 60 0.88 8.20 -13.62
C TYR A 60 1.36 7.57 -14.92
N ASP A 61 0.65 6.54 -15.41
CA ASP A 61 1.06 5.74 -16.57
C ASP A 61 2.48 5.16 -16.44
N LEU A 62 2.75 4.54 -15.29
CA LEU A 62 4.06 3.96 -14.95
C LEU A 62 3.97 2.46 -14.64
N PRO A 63 5.06 1.68 -14.86
CA PRO A 63 5.08 0.25 -14.53
C PRO A 63 4.82 -0.03 -13.05
N LEU A 64 3.97 -1.03 -12.80
CA LEU A 64 3.69 -1.56 -11.47
C LEU A 64 4.56 -2.79 -11.17
N ALA A 65 5.18 -2.75 -10.00
CA ALA A 65 5.90 -3.83 -9.37
C ALA A 65 5.20 -4.25 -8.09
N ILE A 66 5.23 -5.55 -7.79
CA ILE A 66 4.57 -6.13 -6.62
C ILE A 66 5.59 -6.93 -5.82
N LEU A 67 5.73 -6.59 -4.54
CA LEU A 67 6.51 -7.36 -3.57
C LEU A 67 5.55 -7.94 -2.53
N ALA A 68 5.44 -9.27 -2.47
CA ALA A 68 4.62 -9.91 -1.46
C ALA A 68 5.32 -9.86 -0.10
N THR A 69 4.58 -9.48 0.94
CA THR A 69 5.05 -9.48 2.32
C THR A 69 4.05 -10.20 3.22
N SER A 70 4.54 -10.82 4.29
CA SER A 70 3.70 -11.37 5.34
C SER A 70 4.32 -11.07 6.70
N SER A 71 3.50 -10.70 7.69
CA SER A 71 3.96 -10.54 9.07
C SER A 71 3.57 -11.79 9.84
N TYR A 72 4.53 -12.53 10.39
CA TYR A 72 4.22 -13.56 11.37
C TYR A 72 3.88 -12.88 12.70
N ARG A 73 2.71 -13.16 13.28
CA ARG A 73 2.36 -12.69 14.64
C ARG A 73 2.43 -13.89 15.56
N GLU A 74 3.51 -14.05 16.31
CA GLU A 74 3.55 -15.08 17.36
C GLU A 74 2.56 -14.72 18.49
N ALA A 75 1.77 -15.71 18.89
CA ALA A 75 0.90 -15.80 20.06
C ALA A 75 0.22 -14.50 20.56
N ALA A 76 -1.10 -14.43 20.39
CA ALA A 76 -1.99 -13.47 21.06
C ALA A 76 -1.75 -11.97 20.77
N GLY A 77 -1.02 -11.63 19.70
CA GLY A 77 -1.04 -10.29 19.11
C GLY A 77 -0.21 -9.23 19.86
N THR A 78 0.64 -9.63 20.80
CA THR A 78 1.46 -8.70 21.61
C THR A 78 2.90 -8.55 21.13
N GLN A 79 3.37 -9.39 20.19
CA GLN A 79 4.70 -9.25 19.59
C GLN A 79 4.59 -9.02 18.07
N GLN A 80 5.17 -7.90 17.62
CA GLN A 80 5.36 -7.60 16.21
C GLN A 80 6.45 -8.55 15.68
N GLY A 81 6.05 -9.67 15.08
CA GLY A 81 7.00 -10.66 14.57
C GLY A 81 7.65 -10.23 13.26
N ASP A 82 8.61 -11.04 12.82
CA ASP A 82 9.42 -10.76 11.64
C ASP A 82 8.56 -10.65 10.37
N LEU A 83 8.82 -9.59 9.61
CA LEU A 83 8.29 -9.42 8.26
C LEU A 83 9.03 -10.39 7.34
N ASP A 84 8.29 -11.35 6.79
CA ASP A 84 8.74 -12.22 5.72
C ASP A 84 8.50 -11.53 4.37
N ILE A 85 9.56 -11.41 3.58
CA ILE A 85 9.59 -10.67 2.32
C ILE A 85 9.86 -11.69 1.22
N ALA A 86 9.01 -11.69 0.19
CA ALA A 86 9.21 -12.56 -0.95
C ALA A 86 10.58 -12.31 -1.60
N GLN A 87 11.24 -13.40 -2.00
CA GLN A 87 12.55 -13.34 -2.64
C GLN A 87 12.53 -12.59 -3.99
N TYR A 88 11.38 -12.57 -4.67
CA TYR A 88 11.25 -12.02 -6.01
C TYR A 88 10.16 -10.95 -6.08
N ILE A 89 10.46 -9.89 -6.84
CA ILE A 89 9.51 -8.85 -7.21
C ILE A 89 8.85 -9.26 -8.52
N THR A 90 7.52 -9.17 -8.56
CA THR A 90 6.74 -9.46 -9.76
C THR A 90 6.50 -8.18 -10.55
N MET A 91 6.85 -8.18 -11.84
CA MET A 91 6.67 -7.06 -12.76
C MET A 91 6.33 -7.56 -14.16
N THR A 92 5.50 -6.83 -14.89
CA THR A 92 5.13 -7.20 -16.26
C THR A 92 6.14 -6.75 -17.32
N ARG A 93 6.97 -5.75 -17.02
CA ARG A 93 7.94 -5.17 -17.98
C ARG A 93 9.18 -4.62 -17.28
N GLY A 94 10.35 -5.01 -17.80
CA GLY A 94 11.65 -4.47 -17.39
C GLY A 94 12.11 -4.94 -16.01
N GLU A 95 13.22 -4.36 -15.57
CA GLU A 95 13.79 -4.57 -14.24
C GLU A 95 13.41 -3.41 -13.31
N LEU A 96 13.33 -3.66 -12.01
CA LEU A 96 13.10 -2.60 -11.03
C LEU A 96 14.36 -1.74 -10.87
N SER A 97 14.41 -0.63 -11.62
CA SER A 97 15.53 0.31 -11.65
C SER A 97 15.05 1.76 -11.66
N GLY A 98 15.95 2.70 -11.32
CA GLY A 98 15.65 4.13 -11.23
C GLY A 98 14.99 4.51 -9.90
N ASN A 99 14.25 5.60 -9.90
CA ASN A 99 13.53 6.08 -8.73
C ASN A 99 12.23 5.28 -8.57
N VAL A 100 12.08 4.59 -7.44
CA VAL A 100 10.92 3.73 -7.16
C VAL A 100 10.05 4.37 -6.10
N LEU A 101 8.77 4.58 -6.43
CA LEU A 101 7.76 4.97 -5.44
C LEU A 101 7.26 3.72 -4.73
N LEU A 102 7.66 3.53 -3.47
CA LEU A 102 7.14 2.47 -2.60
C LEU A 102 5.76 2.86 -2.05
N VAL A 103 4.78 1.98 -2.16
CA VAL A 103 3.38 2.24 -1.83
C VAL A 103 2.79 1.12 -0.98
N ASP A 104 2.01 1.50 0.04
CA ASP A 104 1.21 0.60 0.87
C ASP A 104 -0.13 1.26 1.23
N ASP A 105 -1.10 0.48 1.71
CA ASP A 105 -2.43 0.98 2.10
C ASP A 105 -2.45 1.65 3.48
N LEU A 106 -1.71 1.09 4.43
CA LEU A 106 -1.54 1.64 5.77
C LEU A 106 -0.11 1.44 6.25
N VAL A 107 0.52 2.53 6.68
CA VAL A 107 1.85 2.49 7.27
C VAL A 107 1.70 2.47 8.80
N ASP A 108 2.00 1.33 9.43
CA ASP A 108 2.14 1.20 10.89
C ASP A 108 3.57 1.61 11.33
N SER A 109 4.05 1.19 12.51
CA SER A 109 5.29 1.51 13.25
C SER A 109 6.64 1.65 12.49
N GLY A 110 6.66 1.50 11.16
CA GLY A 110 7.78 1.86 10.29
C GLY A 110 8.69 0.69 9.91
N VAL A 111 8.43 -0.50 10.46
CA VAL A 111 9.24 -1.71 10.21
C VAL A 111 9.18 -2.16 8.75
N THR A 112 8.00 -2.09 8.13
CA THR A 112 7.82 -2.41 6.70
C THR A 112 8.66 -1.47 5.81
N ARG A 113 8.69 -0.18 6.14
CA ARG A 113 9.50 0.81 5.41
C ARG A 113 11.00 0.55 5.58
N ALA A 114 11.44 0.19 6.79
CA ALA A 114 12.86 -0.02 7.10
C ALA A 114 13.46 -1.26 6.44
N ARG A 115 12.65 -2.28 6.11
CA ARG A 115 13.15 -3.53 5.49
C ARG A 115 13.06 -3.58 3.97
N VAL A 116 12.34 -2.65 3.34
CA VAL A 116 12.17 -2.57 1.88
C VAL A 116 13.09 -1.52 1.24
N GLN A 117 13.80 -0.72 2.05
CA GLN A 117 14.82 0.24 1.60
C GLN A 117 16.14 -0.42 1.21
#